data_AF-A0A949ZHV1-F1
#
_entry.id   AF-A0A949ZHV1-F1
#
_cell.length_a   1.000
_cell.length_b   1.000
_cell.length_c   1.000
_cell.angle_alpha   90.00
_cell.angle_beta   90.00
_cell.angle_gamma   90.00
#
_symmetry.space_group_name_H-M   'P 1'
#
loop_
_entity.id
_entity.type
_entity.pdbx_description
1 polymer ?
#
loop_
_entity_poly.entity_id
_entity_poly.type
_entity_poly.pdbx_seq_one_letter_code
_entity_poly.pdbx_strand_id
1 'polypeptide(L)'
;MSDRQLRLSFGRHEEGDGEMCVMEAVAQASGDGWTDRPASVSPVISALLRSWNDGIEERDRQILTVLVPLVAGTAASPELELLRSLMAVDWHCRVFTAAWLQAAGLSAEADALEATVLAGRRGFEPLVRALQTARSAAAHRRSGLLEEARECVDRAAGRVQSREAARTWALAWDAWLASNIASSRVAAVASASASAWDSEHFTRGSDGHHTIDHDALGLARSSARDAAWVVACRAAWNVTWAFDPGSAEQNPSSWEALSGAAADAATSAVRPTVEAIQPSFLRLMARLATMQPSA
;
A
#
# COMPACT_ATOMS: atom_id res chain seq x y z
N MET A 1 -19.97 2.25 -32.80
CA MET A 1 -19.63 1.27 -31.74
C MET A 1 -19.58 2.05 -30.45
N SER A 2 -20.41 1.71 -29.46
CA SER A 2 -20.47 2.47 -28.21
C SER A 2 -19.07 2.56 -27.62
N ASP A 3 -18.59 3.78 -27.39
CA ASP A 3 -17.34 4.09 -26.71
C ASP A 3 -17.48 3.60 -25.26
N ARG A 4 -17.21 2.31 -25.04
CA ARG A 4 -17.29 1.71 -23.71
C ARG A 4 -16.06 2.21 -22.98
N GLN A 5 -16.26 3.25 -22.16
CA GLN A 5 -15.23 3.78 -21.30
C GLN A 5 -14.59 2.62 -20.52
N LEU A 6 -13.29 2.44 -20.71
CA LEU A 6 -12.51 1.40 -20.04
C LEU A 6 -12.69 1.55 -18.51
N ARG A 7 -13.13 0.48 -17.85
CA ARG A 7 -13.27 0.41 -16.40
C ARG A 7 -12.38 -0.71 -15.86
N LEU A 8 -11.50 -0.35 -14.93
CA LEU A 8 -10.50 -1.23 -14.38
C LEU A 8 -10.98 -1.91 -13.08
N SER A 9 -10.76 -3.22 -12.98
CA SER A 9 -11.07 -4.06 -11.83
C SER A 9 -9.83 -4.46 -11.04
N PHE A 10 -10.05 -4.92 -9.80
CA PHE A 10 -9.00 -5.45 -8.92
C PHE A 10 -8.62 -6.88 -9.33
N GLY A 11 -7.32 -7.19 -9.31
CA GLY A 11 -6.84 -8.55 -9.48
C GLY A 11 -6.74 -8.97 -10.95
N ARG A 12 -6.47 -10.26 -11.14
CA ARG A 12 -6.36 -10.90 -12.46
C ARG A 12 -7.71 -11.47 -12.89
N HIS A 13 -8.00 -11.37 -14.18
CA HIS A 13 -9.26 -11.82 -14.78
C HIS A 13 -8.99 -12.79 -15.93
N GLU A 14 -10.02 -13.54 -16.31
CA GLU A 14 -10.00 -14.38 -17.51
C GLU A 14 -10.58 -13.62 -18.70
N GLU A 15 -10.15 -14.01 -19.90
CA GLU A 15 -10.66 -13.41 -21.13
C GLU A 15 -12.17 -13.67 -21.26
N GLY A 16 -12.95 -12.60 -21.38
CA GLY A 16 -14.41 -12.69 -21.51
C GLY A 16 -15.21 -12.39 -20.24
N ASP A 17 -14.55 -12.25 -19.07
CA ASP A 17 -15.19 -11.88 -17.80
C ASP A 17 -15.86 -10.49 -17.83
N GLY A 18 -15.50 -9.66 -18.82
CA GLY A 18 -16.00 -8.28 -18.94
C GLY A 18 -15.34 -7.30 -17.97
N GLU A 19 -14.35 -7.78 -17.21
CA GLU A 19 -13.50 -7.04 -16.28
C GLU A 19 -12.04 -7.15 -16.71
N MET A 20 -11.23 -6.14 -16.38
CA MET A 20 -9.80 -6.17 -16.66
C MET A 20 -9.02 -5.27 -15.70
N CYS A 21 -7.83 -5.69 -15.30
CA CYS A 21 -6.87 -4.82 -14.64
C CYS A 21 -6.18 -3.89 -15.66
N VAL A 22 -5.44 -2.90 -15.16
CA VAL A 22 -4.66 -2.01 -16.03
C VAL A 22 -3.71 -2.76 -16.98
N MET A 23 -3.10 -3.87 -16.54
CA MET A 23 -2.12 -4.59 -17.37
C MET A 23 -2.77 -5.45 -18.44
N GLU A 24 -3.94 -6.02 -18.17
CA GLU A 24 -4.75 -6.70 -19.18
C GLU A 24 -5.22 -5.71 -20.25
N ALA A 25 -5.59 -4.48 -19.84
CA ALA A 25 -5.92 -3.41 -20.79
C ALA A 25 -4.71 -2.99 -21.65
N VAL A 26 -3.51 -2.90 -21.05
CA VAL A 26 -2.26 -2.62 -21.78
C VAL A 26 -1.91 -3.74 -22.75
N ALA A 27 -2.04 -5.01 -22.34
CA ALA A 27 -1.74 -6.15 -23.17
C ALA A 27 -2.65 -6.20 -24.41
N GLN A 28 -3.95 -5.95 -24.21
CA GLN A 28 -4.92 -5.83 -25.31
C GLN A 28 -4.58 -4.67 -26.25
N ALA A 29 -4.23 -3.50 -25.70
CA ALA A 29 -3.84 -2.34 -26.50
C ALA A 29 -2.52 -2.55 -27.28
N SER A 30 -1.62 -3.40 -26.77
CA SER A 30 -0.30 -3.67 -27.36
C SER A 30 -0.28 -4.90 -28.29
N GLY A 31 -1.36 -5.68 -28.33
CA GLY A 31 -1.46 -6.90 -29.14
C GLY A 31 -0.82 -8.15 -28.53
N ASP A 32 -0.51 -8.13 -27.23
CA ASP A 32 0.14 -9.25 -26.52
C ASP A 32 -0.84 -10.38 -26.12
N GLY A 33 -2.12 -10.26 -26.52
CA GLY A 33 -3.20 -11.14 -26.07
C GLY A 33 -3.65 -10.84 -24.65
N TRP A 34 -4.43 -11.74 -24.05
CA TRP A 34 -4.94 -11.57 -22.68
C TRP A 34 -3.90 -12.01 -21.65
N THR A 35 -3.27 -11.05 -20.97
CA THR A 35 -2.29 -11.29 -19.91
C THR A 35 -2.12 -10.06 -19.00
N ASP A 36 -1.81 -10.27 -17.72
CA ASP A 36 -1.39 -9.21 -16.80
C ASP A 36 0.14 -8.98 -16.83
N ARG A 37 0.87 -9.76 -17.63
CA ARG A 37 2.33 -9.70 -17.82
C ARG A 37 2.69 -9.57 -19.32
N PRO A 38 2.29 -8.48 -19.99
CA PRO A 38 2.62 -8.27 -21.40
C PRO A 38 4.13 -8.21 -21.63
N ALA A 39 4.64 -8.98 -22.60
CA ALA A 39 6.06 -9.04 -22.93
C ALA A 39 6.55 -7.77 -23.65
N SER A 40 5.64 -7.00 -24.27
CA SER A 40 5.95 -5.72 -24.90
C SER A 40 6.17 -4.57 -23.91
N VAL A 41 5.93 -4.78 -22.62
CA VAL A 41 6.01 -3.75 -21.58
C VAL A 41 7.18 -4.05 -20.64
N SER A 42 7.82 -2.99 -20.12
CA SER A 42 8.86 -3.13 -19.10
C SER A 42 8.34 -3.96 -17.91
N PRO A 43 9.04 -5.01 -17.47
CA PRO A 43 8.64 -5.80 -16.31
C PRO A 43 8.57 -4.95 -15.03
N VAL A 44 9.41 -3.93 -14.91
CA VAL A 44 9.38 -2.95 -13.80
C VAL A 44 8.06 -2.15 -13.80
N ILE A 45 7.67 -1.64 -14.96
CA ILE A 45 6.42 -0.89 -15.13
C ILE A 45 5.20 -1.80 -14.89
N SER A 46 5.20 -3.00 -15.46
CA SER A 46 4.14 -4.00 -15.28
C SER A 46 3.96 -4.38 -13.80
N ALA A 47 5.07 -4.53 -13.08
CA ALA A 47 5.05 -4.76 -11.65
C ALA A 47 4.37 -3.61 -10.88
N LEU A 48 4.86 -2.38 -11.04
CA LEU A 48 4.31 -1.19 -10.38
C LEU A 48 2.82 -1.01 -10.66
N LEU A 49 2.39 -1.18 -11.91
CA LEU A 49 1.00 -0.95 -12.30
C LEU A 49 0.03 -1.99 -11.74
N ARG A 50 0.37 -3.28 -11.72
CA ARG A 50 -0.48 -4.30 -11.09
C ARG A 50 -0.64 -4.05 -9.60
N SER A 51 0.49 -3.80 -8.94
CA SER A 51 0.52 -3.42 -7.55
C SER A 51 -0.43 -2.26 -7.26
N TRP A 52 -0.33 -1.19 -8.04
CA TRP A 52 -1.05 0.03 -7.78
C TRP A 52 -2.53 -0.14 -8.13
N ASN A 53 -2.83 -0.87 -9.20
CA ASN A 53 -4.18 -1.29 -9.59
C ASN A 53 -4.90 -2.03 -8.45
N ASP A 54 -4.22 -3.00 -7.86
CA ASP A 54 -4.77 -3.83 -6.80
C ASP A 54 -4.74 -3.11 -5.44
N GLY A 55 -3.86 -2.12 -5.33
CA GLY A 55 -3.60 -1.31 -4.15
C GLY A 55 -4.54 -0.13 -3.94
N ILE A 56 -5.41 0.23 -4.87
CA ILE A 56 -6.28 1.41 -4.69
C ILE A 56 -7.74 1.06 -4.85
N GLU A 57 -8.59 1.91 -4.27
CA GLU A 57 -10.03 1.78 -4.40
C GLU A 57 -10.47 1.90 -5.85
N GLU A 58 -11.62 1.30 -6.16
CA GLU A 58 -12.16 1.27 -7.52
C GLU A 58 -12.31 2.66 -8.15
N ARG A 59 -12.73 3.64 -7.34
CA ARG A 59 -12.89 5.03 -7.77
C ARG A 59 -11.56 5.62 -8.27
N ASP A 60 -10.49 5.42 -7.51
CA ASP A 60 -9.19 6.01 -7.79
C ASP A 60 -8.44 5.23 -8.87
N ARG A 61 -8.74 3.93 -9.02
CA ARG A 61 -8.13 3.02 -10.02
C ARG A 61 -8.31 3.49 -11.44
N GLN A 62 -9.42 4.15 -11.74
CA GLN A 62 -9.74 4.57 -13.10
C GLN A 62 -8.76 5.61 -13.65
N ILE A 63 -7.99 6.29 -12.78
CA ILE A 63 -6.93 7.19 -13.23
C ILE A 63 -5.87 6.46 -14.08
N LEU A 64 -5.67 5.16 -13.86
CA LEU A 64 -4.62 4.38 -14.52
C LEU A 64 -4.90 4.15 -16.00
N THR A 65 -6.14 4.37 -16.45
CA THR A 65 -6.50 4.31 -17.87
C THR A 65 -5.66 5.27 -18.73
N VAL A 66 -5.22 6.41 -18.16
CA VAL A 66 -4.33 7.36 -18.85
C VAL A 66 -2.94 6.80 -19.14
N LEU A 67 -2.50 5.81 -18.36
CA LEU A 67 -1.19 5.19 -18.51
C LEU A 67 -1.18 4.08 -19.56
N VAL A 68 -2.35 3.52 -19.93
CA VAL A 68 -2.46 2.42 -20.87
C VAL A 68 -1.70 2.66 -22.18
N PRO A 69 -1.92 3.77 -22.92
CA PRO A 69 -1.17 4.03 -24.15
C PRO A 69 0.28 4.45 -23.90
N LEU A 70 0.62 4.94 -22.70
CA LEU A 70 1.97 5.44 -22.39
C LEU A 70 2.97 4.32 -22.13
N VAL A 71 2.51 3.19 -21.60
CA VAL A 71 3.39 2.09 -21.17
C VAL A 71 3.52 0.96 -22.19
N ALA A 72 2.65 0.95 -23.20
CA ALA A 72 2.74 0.02 -24.32
C ALA A 72 4.10 0.13 -25.03
N GLY A 73 4.73 -1.01 -25.33
CA GLY A 73 6.02 -1.03 -26.05
C GLY A 73 7.23 -0.57 -25.23
N THR A 74 7.14 -0.49 -23.90
CA THR A 74 8.24 -0.02 -23.04
C THR A 74 9.29 -1.08 -22.71
N ALA A 75 9.12 -2.33 -23.13
CA ALA A 75 10.12 -3.38 -22.91
C ALA A 75 11.51 -2.94 -23.44
N ALA A 76 12.55 -3.15 -22.65
CA ALA A 76 13.89 -2.68 -22.96
C ALA A 76 14.99 -3.63 -22.48
N SER A 77 16.25 -3.23 -22.71
CA SER A 77 17.43 -4.01 -22.31
C SER A 77 17.54 -4.15 -20.78
N PRO A 78 18.22 -5.19 -20.28
CA PRO A 78 18.43 -5.39 -18.85
C PRO A 78 19.05 -4.19 -18.13
N GLU A 79 19.93 -3.44 -18.81
CA GLU A 79 20.57 -2.25 -18.25
C GLU A 79 19.56 -1.12 -18.02
N LEU A 80 18.61 -0.92 -18.95
CA LEU A 80 17.56 0.08 -18.79
C LEU A 80 16.55 -0.34 -17.71
N GLU A 81 16.22 -1.63 -17.66
CA GLU A 81 15.37 -2.18 -16.60
C GLU A 81 16.01 -2.02 -15.21
N LEU A 82 17.33 -2.19 -15.10
CA LEU A 82 18.06 -1.89 -13.86
C LEU A 82 17.89 -0.42 -13.46
N LEU A 83 18.06 0.53 -14.38
CA LEU A 83 17.88 1.95 -14.06
C LEU A 83 16.43 2.28 -13.65
N ARG A 84 15.44 1.72 -14.36
CA ARG A 84 14.02 1.84 -14.00
C ARG A 84 13.75 1.31 -12.59
N SER A 85 14.34 0.16 -12.26
CA SER A 85 14.21 -0.44 -10.93
C SER A 85 14.79 0.44 -9.83
N LEU A 86 15.96 1.05 -10.04
CA LEU A 86 16.60 1.93 -9.07
C LEU A 86 15.76 3.19 -8.83
N MET A 87 15.17 3.77 -9.88
CA MET A 87 14.27 4.92 -9.77
C MET A 87 13.00 4.59 -8.99
N ALA A 88 12.45 3.40 -9.20
CA ALA A 88 11.26 2.97 -8.50
C ALA A 88 11.54 2.64 -7.03
N VAL A 89 12.70 2.04 -6.71
CA VAL A 89 13.13 1.80 -5.32
C VAL A 89 13.35 3.12 -4.58
N ASP A 90 14.04 4.09 -5.20
CA ASP A 90 14.21 5.44 -4.66
C ASP A 90 12.85 6.06 -4.31
N TRP A 91 11.92 6.06 -5.26
CA TRP A 91 10.58 6.58 -5.06
C TRP A 91 9.84 5.82 -3.94
N HIS A 92 9.90 4.49 -3.92
CA HIS A 92 9.21 3.70 -2.91
C HIS A 92 9.72 4.04 -1.50
N CYS A 93 11.04 4.14 -1.34
CA CYS A 93 11.63 4.40 -0.02
C CYS A 93 11.42 5.85 0.43
N ARG A 94 11.61 6.83 -0.46
CA ARG A 94 11.69 8.25 -0.07
C ARG A 94 10.40 9.01 -0.27
N VAL A 95 9.46 8.50 -1.07
CA VAL A 95 8.17 9.15 -1.30
C VAL A 95 7.05 8.31 -0.71
N PHE A 96 6.93 7.05 -1.12
CA PHE A 96 5.82 6.19 -0.68
C PHE A 96 5.91 5.89 0.82
N THR A 97 7.03 5.34 1.29
CA THR A 97 7.20 5.00 2.71
C THR A 97 7.20 6.26 3.59
N ALA A 98 7.88 7.33 3.18
CA ALA A 98 7.90 8.59 3.93
C ALA A 98 6.50 9.17 4.14
N ALA A 99 5.64 9.18 3.11
CA ALA A 99 4.26 9.65 3.23
C ALA A 99 3.44 8.84 4.26
N TRP A 100 3.61 7.52 4.33
CA TRP A 100 2.95 6.69 5.33
C TRP A 100 3.48 6.91 6.74
N LEU A 101 4.80 7.06 6.90
CA LEU A 101 5.41 7.41 8.18
C LEU A 101 4.87 8.75 8.69
N GLN A 102 4.80 9.76 7.81
CA GLN A 102 4.23 11.06 8.12
C GLN A 102 2.78 10.95 8.58
N ALA A 103 1.96 10.17 7.86
CA ALA A 103 0.56 9.93 8.24
C ALA A 103 0.43 9.24 9.61
N ALA A 104 1.39 8.36 9.98
CA ALA A 104 1.43 7.71 11.28
C ALA A 104 2.01 8.57 12.42
N GLY A 105 2.43 9.80 12.12
CA GLY A 105 3.05 10.74 13.06
C GLY A 105 4.55 10.49 13.31
N LEU A 106 5.21 9.77 12.41
CA LEU A 106 6.65 9.45 12.46
C LEU A 106 7.44 10.41 11.55
N SER A 107 7.31 11.71 11.83
CA SER A 107 7.85 12.77 10.96
C SER A 107 9.36 12.77 10.90
N ALA A 108 10.06 12.51 12.01
CA ALA A 108 11.52 12.48 12.02
C ALA A 108 12.07 11.36 11.12
N GLU A 109 11.42 10.19 11.12
CA GLU A 109 11.78 9.07 10.26
C GLU A 109 11.42 9.34 8.80
N ALA A 110 10.29 9.99 8.53
CA ALA A 110 9.92 10.43 7.18
C ALA A 110 10.94 11.42 6.61
N ASP A 111 11.26 12.47 7.36
CA ASP A 111 12.25 13.50 7.00
C ASP A 111 13.64 12.88 6.75
N ALA A 112 14.03 11.90 7.57
CA ALA A 112 15.28 11.19 7.41
C ALA A 112 15.35 10.40 6.10
N LEU A 113 14.26 9.74 5.69
CA LEU A 113 14.20 9.07 4.38
C LEU A 113 14.26 10.08 3.24
N GLU A 114 13.47 11.15 3.30
CA GLU A 114 13.43 12.18 2.26
C GLU A 114 14.80 12.85 2.07
N ALA A 115 15.55 13.09 3.15
CA ALA A 115 16.86 13.72 3.11
C ALA A 115 17.99 12.82 2.56
N THR A 116 17.77 11.51 2.40
CA THR A 116 18.81 10.62 1.86
C THR A 116 19.17 10.99 0.42
N VAL A 117 20.46 11.20 0.14
CA VAL A 117 20.93 11.49 -1.22
C VAL A 117 21.43 10.21 -1.87
N LEU A 118 20.74 9.75 -2.93
CA LEU A 118 21.19 8.62 -3.72
C LEU A 118 22.24 9.04 -4.76
N ALA A 119 23.52 9.06 -4.35
CA ALA A 119 24.65 9.26 -5.25
C ALA A 119 25.10 7.91 -5.88
N GLY A 120 24.32 7.42 -6.86
CA GLY A 120 24.58 6.11 -7.49
C GLY A 120 24.49 4.95 -6.49
N ARG A 121 25.16 3.81 -6.76
CA ARG A 121 25.06 2.59 -5.92
C ARG A 121 25.51 2.79 -4.46
N ARG A 122 26.39 3.76 -4.18
CA ARG A 122 26.86 4.07 -2.81
C ARG A 122 25.85 4.87 -1.98
N GLY A 123 24.77 5.35 -2.59
CA GLY A 123 23.70 6.07 -1.91
C GLY A 123 22.77 5.19 -1.06
N PHE A 124 22.79 3.86 -1.26
CA PHE A 124 21.85 2.96 -0.59
C PHE A 124 22.19 2.70 0.88
N GLU A 125 23.45 2.76 1.30
CA GLU A 125 23.81 2.45 2.69
C GLU A 125 23.21 3.44 3.73
N PRO A 126 23.28 4.77 3.53
CA PRO A 126 22.53 5.71 4.36
C PRO A 126 21.02 5.49 4.33
N LEU A 127 20.47 5.12 3.16
CA LEU A 127 19.05 4.82 3.00
C LEU A 127 18.64 3.59 3.80
N VAL A 128 19.40 2.49 3.74
CA VAL A 128 19.14 1.26 4.50
C VAL A 128 19.14 1.55 6.00
N ARG A 129 20.09 2.34 6.51
CA ARG A 129 20.09 2.74 7.92
C ARG A 129 18.84 3.54 8.31
N ALA A 130 18.47 4.53 7.50
CA ALA A 130 17.25 5.31 7.74
C ALA A 130 16.00 4.41 7.72
N LEU A 131 15.95 3.43 6.82
CA LEU A 131 14.87 2.44 6.72
C LEU A 131 14.83 1.46 7.90
N GLN A 132 15.97 1.07 8.46
CA GLN A 132 16.02 0.25 9.69
C GLN A 132 15.44 1.01 10.89
N THR A 133 15.78 2.29 11.02
CA THR A 133 15.19 3.18 12.05
C THR A 133 13.69 3.34 11.82
N ALA A 134 13.27 3.67 10.61
CA ALA A 134 11.86 3.81 10.24
C ALA A 134 11.06 2.54 10.54
N ARG A 135 11.59 1.36 10.20
CA ARG A 135 10.95 0.08 10.48
C ARG A 135 10.77 -0.13 11.99
N SER A 136 11.82 0.12 12.76
CA SER A 136 11.78 -0.04 14.22
C SER A 136 10.76 0.90 14.85
N ALA A 137 10.73 2.15 14.40
CA ALA A 137 9.76 3.16 14.84
C ALA A 137 8.31 2.78 14.47
N ALA A 138 8.07 2.36 13.23
CA ALA A 138 6.75 1.92 12.77
C ALA A 138 6.25 0.68 13.52
N ALA A 139 7.13 -0.31 13.73
CA ALA A 139 6.81 -1.51 14.51
C ALA A 139 6.52 -1.17 15.97
N HIS A 140 7.32 -0.29 16.59
CA HIS A 140 7.09 0.18 17.95
C HIS A 140 5.77 0.95 18.06
N ARG A 141 5.49 1.85 17.10
CA ARG A 141 4.24 2.62 17.05
C ARG A 141 3.02 1.72 16.93
N ARG A 142 3.09 0.69 16.09
CA ARG A 142 2.06 -0.35 15.97
C ARG A 142 1.84 -1.08 17.30
N SER A 143 2.91 -1.55 17.95
CA SER A 143 2.81 -2.24 19.24
C SER A 143 2.24 -1.33 20.34
N GLY A 144 2.69 -0.07 20.41
CA GLY A 144 2.19 0.91 21.36
C GLY A 144 0.71 1.20 21.18
N LEU A 145 0.21 1.30 19.94
CA LEU A 145 -1.24 1.47 19.71
C LEU A 145 -2.06 0.27 20.22
N LEU A 146 -1.55 -0.95 20.04
CA LEU A 146 -2.21 -2.16 20.56
C LEU A 146 -2.23 -2.18 22.09
N GLU A 147 -1.15 -1.75 22.73
CA GLU A 147 -1.04 -1.65 24.18
C GLU A 147 -1.94 -0.55 24.76
N GLU A 148 -1.90 0.66 24.18
CA GLU A 148 -2.79 1.78 24.50
C GLU A 148 -4.26 1.36 24.44
N ALA A 149 -4.66 0.62 23.39
CA ALA A 149 -6.02 0.12 23.23
C ALA A 149 -6.38 -0.89 24.34
N ARG A 150 -5.51 -1.86 24.64
CA ARG A 150 -5.72 -2.85 25.71
C ARG A 150 -5.87 -2.20 27.08
N GLU A 151 -4.95 -1.32 27.46
CA GLU A 151 -5.00 -0.62 28.75
C GLU A 151 -6.26 0.25 28.89
N CYS A 152 -6.75 0.80 27.78
CA CYS A 152 -7.98 1.57 27.76
C CYS A 152 -9.21 0.69 28.03
N VAL A 153 -9.28 -0.49 27.41
CA VAL A 153 -10.34 -1.48 27.68
C VAL A 153 -10.26 -1.99 29.12
N ASP A 154 -9.09 -2.36 29.61
CA ASP A 154 -8.92 -2.89 30.98
C ASP A 154 -9.35 -1.86 32.03
N ARG A 155 -8.96 -0.59 31.85
CA ARG A 155 -9.42 0.50 32.73
C ARG A 155 -10.92 0.75 32.65
N ALA A 156 -11.53 0.60 31.48
CA ALA A 156 -12.97 0.76 31.31
C ALA A 156 -13.73 -0.40 31.97
N ALA A 157 -13.31 -1.64 31.73
CA ALA A 157 -13.88 -2.85 32.34
C ALA A 157 -13.77 -2.84 33.87
N GLY A 158 -12.62 -2.41 34.42
CA GLY A 158 -12.40 -2.32 35.86
C GLY A 158 -13.25 -1.25 36.58
N ARG A 159 -13.88 -0.32 35.85
CA ARG A 159 -14.73 0.74 36.42
C ARG A 159 -16.21 0.37 36.50
N VAL A 160 -16.66 -0.73 35.89
CA VAL A 160 -18.10 -1.05 35.84
C VAL A 160 -18.47 -2.17 36.82
N GLN A 161 -19.51 -1.92 37.62
CA GLN A 161 -19.96 -2.82 38.68
C GLN A 161 -20.87 -3.97 38.20
N SER A 162 -21.28 -4.00 36.91
CA SER A 162 -22.21 -5.01 36.37
C SER A 162 -21.55 -5.95 35.34
N ARG A 163 -21.97 -7.22 35.34
CA ARG A 163 -21.53 -8.24 34.37
C ARG A 163 -21.95 -7.92 32.93
N GLU A 164 -23.02 -7.15 32.74
CA GLU A 164 -23.50 -6.75 31.41
C GLU A 164 -22.53 -5.75 30.77
N ALA A 165 -22.14 -4.69 31.47
CA ALA A 165 -21.19 -3.72 30.94
C ALA A 165 -19.81 -4.32 30.62
N ALA A 166 -19.34 -5.29 31.40
CA ALA A 166 -18.11 -6.03 31.09
C ALA A 166 -18.23 -6.82 29.78
N ARG A 167 -19.41 -7.37 29.46
CA ARG A 167 -19.67 -8.01 28.15
C ARG A 167 -19.70 -7.00 27.02
N THR A 168 -20.24 -5.81 27.25
CA THR A 168 -20.30 -4.75 26.24
C THR A 168 -18.92 -4.23 25.86
N TRP A 169 -17.98 -4.17 26.81
CA TRP A 169 -16.57 -3.89 26.51
C TRP A 169 -15.86 -5.02 25.74
N ALA A 170 -16.18 -6.28 26.03
CA ALA A 170 -15.65 -7.41 25.25
C ALA A 170 -16.15 -7.39 23.80
N LEU A 171 -17.41 -7.03 23.56
CA LEU A 171 -17.97 -6.90 22.20
C LEU A 171 -17.39 -5.70 21.43
N ALA A 172 -17.15 -4.57 22.10
CA ALA A 172 -16.44 -3.44 21.50
C ALA A 172 -15.00 -3.81 21.10
N TRP A 173 -14.34 -4.65 21.92
CA TRP A 173 -13.04 -5.22 21.60
C TRP A 173 -13.10 -6.16 20.38
N ASP A 174 -14.13 -7.01 20.28
CA ASP A 174 -14.34 -7.89 19.13
C ASP A 174 -14.62 -7.10 17.84
N ALA A 175 -15.41 -6.03 17.91
CA ALA A 175 -15.66 -5.11 16.78
C ALA A 175 -14.37 -4.40 16.33
N TRP A 176 -13.55 -3.94 17.29
CA TRP A 176 -12.23 -3.42 16.99
C TRP A 176 -11.33 -4.48 16.33
N LEU A 177 -11.34 -5.72 16.82
CA LEU A 177 -10.57 -6.82 16.23
C LEU A 177 -11.05 -7.15 14.81
N ALA A 178 -12.36 -7.10 14.54
CA ALA A 178 -12.91 -7.24 13.19
C ALA A 178 -12.45 -6.10 12.26
N SER A 179 -12.40 -4.86 12.77
CA SER A 179 -11.85 -3.72 12.02
C SER A 179 -10.34 -3.86 11.74
N ASN A 180 -9.60 -4.59 12.58
CA ASN A 180 -8.20 -4.91 12.33
C ASN A 180 -8.06 -5.81 11.09
N ILE A 181 -9.00 -6.73 10.85
CA ILE A 181 -9.05 -7.54 9.62
C ILE A 181 -9.28 -6.64 8.40
N ALA A 182 -10.17 -5.64 8.50
CA ALA A 182 -10.38 -4.65 7.44
C ALA A 182 -9.12 -3.78 7.21
N SER A 183 -8.48 -3.32 8.28
CA SER A 183 -7.22 -2.57 8.24
C SER A 183 -6.07 -3.39 7.65
N SER A 184 -6.09 -4.71 7.86
CA SER A 184 -5.15 -5.64 7.23
C SER A 184 -5.30 -5.67 5.71
N ARG A 185 -6.48 -5.36 5.14
CA ARG A 185 -6.65 -5.21 3.68
C ARG A 185 -5.96 -3.95 3.16
N VAL A 186 -6.03 -2.85 3.90
CA VAL A 186 -5.33 -1.60 3.59
C VAL A 186 -3.80 -1.77 3.73
N ALA A 187 -3.36 -2.49 4.77
CA ALA A 187 -1.96 -2.86 4.94
C ALA A 187 -1.49 -3.86 3.86
N ALA A 188 -2.37 -4.79 3.45
CA ALA A 188 -2.11 -5.72 2.36
C ALA A 188 -1.97 -4.99 1.04
N VAL A 189 -2.78 -3.96 0.78
CA VAL A 189 -2.64 -3.01 -0.32
C VAL A 189 -1.27 -2.32 -0.34
N ALA A 190 -0.83 -1.78 0.80
CA ALA A 190 0.51 -1.18 0.91
C ALA A 190 1.60 -2.23 0.64
N SER A 191 1.39 -3.48 1.06
CA SER A 191 2.26 -4.62 0.74
C SER A 191 2.08 -5.22 -0.66
N ALA A 192 0.97 -5.01 -1.37
CA ALA A 192 0.80 -5.51 -2.74
C ALA A 192 1.69 -4.71 -3.69
N SER A 193 1.94 -3.44 -3.34
CA SER A 193 3.06 -2.68 -3.89
C SER A 193 4.46 -3.21 -3.63
N ALA A 194 4.59 -4.12 -2.67
CA ALA A 194 5.79 -4.88 -2.42
C ALA A 194 5.98 -6.04 -3.40
N SER A 195 4.98 -6.91 -3.57
CA SER A 195 5.18 -8.25 -4.16
C SER A 195 5.48 -8.24 -5.67
N ALA A 196 5.22 -7.12 -6.34
CA ALA A 196 5.40 -6.99 -7.78
C ALA A 196 6.88 -7.10 -8.23
N TRP A 197 7.82 -6.86 -7.31
CA TRP A 197 9.26 -6.91 -7.58
C TRP A 197 9.89 -8.28 -7.30
N ASP A 198 9.21 -9.13 -6.53
CA ASP A 198 9.79 -10.39 -6.02
C ASP A 198 9.53 -11.58 -6.95
N SER A 199 8.77 -11.39 -8.04
CA SER A 199 8.49 -12.46 -9.00
C SER A 199 9.18 -12.19 -10.35
N GLU A 200 10.22 -12.97 -10.64
CA GLU A 200 10.70 -13.37 -11.98
C GLU A 200 11.81 -12.62 -12.73
N HIS A 201 12.21 -11.37 -12.44
CA HIS A 201 13.09 -10.66 -13.41
C HIS A 201 14.49 -10.20 -13.01
N PHE A 202 15.03 -10.47 -11.80
CA PHE A 202 16.38 -9.96 -11.46
C PHE A 202 17.32 -10.89 -10.66
N THR A 203 17.09 -12.20 -10.69
CA THR A 203 18.03 -13.18 -10.12
C THR A 203 18.84 -13.89 -11.20
N ARG A 204 19.82 -13.18 -11.80
CA ARG A 204 21.10 -13.73 -12.30
C ARG A 204 21.86 -12.69 -13.14
N GLY A 205 22.59 -11.81 -12.49
CA GLY A 205 23.84 -11.31 -13.06
C GLY A 205 24.96 -12.28 -12.67
N SER A 206 25.71 -12.79 -13.65
CA SER A 206 26.80 -13.76 -13.48
C SER A 206 27.99 -13.26 -12.64
N ASP A 207 27.97 -11.99 -12.24
CA ASP A 207 29.17 -11.27 -11.76
C ASP A 207 29.08 -10.84 -10.29
N GLY A 208 28.09 -11.35 -9.53
CA GLY A 208 27.99 -11.16 -8.08
C GLY A 208 27.67 -9.73 -7.58
N HIS A 209 27.52 -8.74 -8.47
CA HIS A 209 27.38 -7.32 -8.08
C HIS A 209 26.21 -6.53 -8.71
N HIS A 210 25.12 -7.19 -9.07
CA HIS A 210 23.89 -6.52 -9.50
C HIS A 210 22.66 -7.11 -8.79
N THR A 211 22.49 -6.76 -7.53
CA THR A 211 21.22 -6.95 -6.80
C THR A 211 20.73 -5.58 -6.37
N ILE A 212 19.50 -5.26 -6.76
CA ILE A 212 18.67 -4.29 -6.02
C ILE A 212 18.80 -4.67 -4.53
N ASP A 213 18.99 -3.69 -3.66
CA ASP A 213 19.11 -3.95 -2.23
C ASP A 213 17.74 -4.41 -1.70
N HIS A 214 17.52 -5.73 -1.75
CA HIS A 214 16.30 -6.38 -1.28
C HIS A 214 16.04 -6.09 0.20
N ASP A 215 17.08 -5.77 0.98
CA ASP A 215 16.92 -5.35 2.37
C ASP A 215 16.30 -3.96 2.44
N ALA A 216 16.79 -2.99 1.66
CA ALA A 216 16.20 -1.64 1.60
C ALA A 216 14.71 -1.70 1.25
N LEU A 217 14.37 -2.40 0.16
CA LEU A 217 13.00 -2.46 -0.29
C LEU A 217 12.11 -3.21 0.73
N GLY A 218 12.57 -4.33 1.29
CA GLY A 218 11.88 -5.07 2.37
C GLY A 218 11.62 -4.23 3.63
N LEU A 219 12.60 -3.42 4.04
CA LEU A 219 12.47 -2.48 5.15
C LEU A 219 11.45 -1.39 4.84
N ALA A 220 11.50 -0.78 3.65
CA ALA A 220 10.57 0.25 3.21
C ALA A 220 9.11 -0.23 3.20
N ARG A 221 8.90 -1.43 2.66
CA ARG A 221 7.59 -2.10 2.59
C ARG A 221 7.01 -2.36 3.98
N SER A 222 7.81 -2.96 4.88
CA SER A 222 7.36 -3.28 6.24
C SER A 222 7.08 -2.01 7.06
N SER A 223 7.89 -0.96 6.88
CA SER A 223 7.68 0.35 7.51
C SER A 223 6.37 0.99 7.05
N ALA A 224 6.14 1.06 5.73
CA ALA A 224 4.92 1.63 5.16
C ALA A 224 3.67 0.84 5.58
N ARG A 225 3.75 -0.50 5.58
CA ARG A 225 2.66 -1.37 6.04
C ARG A 225 2.29 -1.12 7.49
N ASP A 226 3.27 -1.10 8.39
CA ASP A 226 3.00 -0.91 9.82
C ASP A 226 2.50 0.51 10.10
N ALA A 227 2.99 1.53 9.37
CA ALA A 227 2.51 2.90 9.46
C ALA A 227 1.07 3.05 8.92
N ALA A 228 0.74 2.47 7.76
CA ALA A 228 -0.61 2.44 7.22
C ALA A 228 -1.59 1.75 8.17
N TRP A 229 -1.16 0.64 8.78
CA TRP A 229 -1.93 -0.05 9.81
C TRP A 229 -2.21 0.86 11.02
N VAL A 230 -1.22 1.63 11.50
CA VAL A 230 -1.40 2.57 12.62
C VAL A 230 -2.45 3.63 12.28
N VAL A 231 -2.42 4.20 11.08
CA VAL A 231 -3.39 5.22 10.62
C VAL A 231 -4.81 4.64 10.60
N ALA A 232 -4.97 3.48 9.96
CA ALA A 232 -6.25 2.80 9.83
C ALA A 232 -6.84 2.40 11.20
N CYS A 233 -6.04 1.73 12.04
CA CYS A 233 -6.48 1.26 13.35
C CYS A 233 -6.79 2.40 14.33
N ARG A 234 -6.07 3.53 14.26
CA ARG A 234 -6.38 4.70 15.08
C ARG A 234 -7.75 5.28 14.72
N ALA A 235 -8.08 5.37 13.44
CA ALA A 235 -9.38 5.88 12.99
C ALA A 235 -10.52 4.93 13.36
N ALA A 236 -10.35 3.62 13.13
CA ALA A 236 -11.31 2.61 13.57
C ALA A 236 -11.53 2.65 15.08
N TRP A 237 -10.44 2.74 15.85
CA TRP A 237 -10.50 2.83 17.31
C TRP A 237 -11.31 4.03 17.79
N ASN A 238 -11.13 5.20 17.18
CA ASN A 238 -11.88 6.40 17.55
C ASN A 238 -13.40 6.23 17.35
N VAL A 239 -13.82 5.56 16.28
CA VAL A 239 -15.24 5.24 16.04
C VAL A 239 -15.75 4.23 17.08
N THR A 240 -15.00 3.16 17.33
CA THR A 240 -15.39 2.15 18.33
C THR A 240 -15.45 2.71 19.74
N TRP A 241 -14.55 3.66 20.08
CA TRP A 241 -14.49 4.26 21.40
C TRP A 241 -15.62 5.27 21.66
N ALA A 242 -16.11 5.93 20.61
CA ALA A 242 -17.22 6.87 20.70
C ALA A 242 -18.60 6.17 20.75
N PHE A 243 -18.65 4.85 20.52
CA PHE A 243 -19.89 4.09 20.50
C PHE A 243 -20.46 3.92 21.91
N ASP A 244 -21.78 4.15 22.06
CA ASP A 244 -22.47 3.86 23.32
C ASP A 244 -22.87 2.37 23.39
N PRO A 245 -22.20 1.55 24.22
CA PRO A 245 -22.53 0.14 24.38
C PRO A 245 -23.99 -0.13 24.77
N GLY A 246 -24.64 0.77 25.51
CA GLY A 246 -26.03 0.58 25.97
C GLY A 246 -27.06 0.63 24.84
N SER A 247 -26.73 1.29 23.73
CA SER A 247 -27.57 1.31 22.53
C SER A 247 -27.60 -0.05 21.81
N ALA A 248 -26.56 -0.86 21.99
CA ALA A 248 -26.39 -2.14 21.33
C ALA A 248 -27.07 -3.30 22.04
N GLU A 249 -27.17 -3.23 23.37
CA GLU A 249 -27.94 -4.17 24.18
C GLU A 249 -29.42 -4.21 23.77
N GLN A 250 -29.93 -3.09 23.24
CA GLN A 250 -31.29 -2.95 22.75
C GLN A 250 -31.44 -3.41 21.28
N ASN A 251 -30.36 -3.45 20.51
CA ASN A 251 -30.36 -3.84 19.10
C ASN A 251 -29.01 -4.45 18.66
N PRO A 252 -28.90 -5.79 18.54
CA PRO A 252 -27.66 -6.47 18.14
C PRO A 252 -27.08 -6.06 16.78
N SER A 253 -27.90 -5.59 15.83
CA SER A 253 -27.43 -5.13 14.50
C SER A 253 -26.56 -3.86 14.57
N SER A 254 -26.59 -3.15 15.70
CA SER A 254 -25.72 -2.00 15.96
C SER A 254 -24.22 -2.37 15.97
N TRP A 255 -23.85 -3.60 16.31
CA TRP A 255 -22.46 -4.06 16.27
C TRP A 255 -21.94 -4.29 14.85
N GLU A 256 -22.79 -4.79 13.96
CA GLU A 256 -22.46 -4.89 12.53
C GLU A 256 -22.33 -3.49 11.92
N ALA A 257 -23.25 -2.58 12.26
CA ALA A 257 -23.18 -1.18 11.86
C ALA A 257 -21.91 -0.49 12.40
N LEU A 258 -21.52 -0.77 13.65
CA LEU A 258 -20.27 -0.26 14.23
C LEU A 258 -19.05 -0.79 13.49
N SER A 259 -19.04 -2.09 13.20
CA SER A 259 -17.93 -2.72 12.46
C SER A 259 -17.80 -2.13 11.05
N GLY A 260 -18.93 -1.89 10.38
CA GLY A 260 -18.97 -1.17 9.10
C GLY A 260 -18.44 0.26 9.22
N ALA A 261 -18.92 1.02 10.20
CA ALA A 261 -18.48 2.40 10.43
C ALA A 261 -16.98 2.49 10.77
N ALA A 262 -16.45 1.54 11.54
CA ALA A 262 -15.03 1.45 11.86
C ALA A 262 -14.19 1.11 10.61
N ALA A 263 -14.66 0.21 9.75
CA ALA A 263 -14.04 -0.09 8.46
C ALA A 263 -14.06 1.11 7.51
N ASP A 264 -15.17 1.85 7.44
CA ASP A 264 -15.29 3.06 6.65
C ASP A 264 -14.36 4.17 7.17
N ALA A 265 -14.22 4.30 8.49
CA ALA A 265 -13.29 5.25 9.10
C ALA A 265 -11.82 4.89 8.84
N ALA A 266 -11.45 3.62 8.97
CA ALA A 266 -10.12 3.13 8.60
C ALA A 266 -9.78 3.45 7.14
N THR A 267 -10.71 3.13 6.24
CA THR A 267 -10.60 3.38 4.80
C THR A 267 -10.51 4.87 4.48
N SER A 268 -11.35 5.69 5.12
CA SER A 268 -11.35 7.15 4.94
C SER A 268 -10.08 7.80 5.48
N ALA A 269 -9.50 7.28 6.57
CA ALA A 269 -8.32 7.85 7.18
C ALA A 269 -7.04 7.66 6.35
N VAL A 270 -6.98 6.61 5.54
CA VAL A 270 -5.81 6.34 4.69
C VAL A 270 -5.87 7.00 3.32
N ARG A 271 -7.08 7.33 2.86
CA ARG A 271 -7.33 7.93 1.54
C ARG A 271 -6.48 9.19 1.27
N PRO A 272 -6.35 10.17 2.20
CA PRO A 272 -5.55 11.37 1.95
C PRO A 272 -4.09 11.06 1.61
N THR A 273 -3.50 10.04 2.24
CA THR A 273 -2.12 9.63 1.97
C THR A 273 -2.00 9.03 0.57
N VAL A 274 -2.95 8.19 0.16
CA VAL A 274 -2.99 7.60 -1.19
C VAL A 274 -3.15 8.70 -2.25
N GLU A 275 -4.11 9.61 -2.06
CA GLU A 275 -4.35 10.75 -2.95
C GLU A 275 -3.12 11.68 -3.05
N ALA A 276 -2.39 11.90 -1.95
CA ALA A 276 -1.18 12.71 -1.95
C ALA A 276 -0.02 12.06 -2.73
N ILE A 277 0.10 10.72 -2.68
CA ILE A 277 1.16 9.98 -3.38
C ILE A 277 0.83 9.83 -4.88
N GLN A 278 -0.44 9.75 -5.25
CA GLN A 278 -0.91 9.42 -6.60
C GLN A 278 -0.32 10.32 -7.72
N PRO A 279 -0.26 11.67 -7.60
CA PRO A 279 0.40 12.49 -8.61
C PRO A 279 1.90 12.17 -8.76
N SER A 280 2.57 11.81 -7.66
CA SER A 280 3.98 11.41 -7.69
C SER A 280 4.17 10.06 -8.39
N PHE A 281 3.26 9.11 -8.14
CA PHE A 281 3.23 7.82 -8.85
C PHE A 281 3.06 8.02 -10.36
N LEU A 282 2.09 8.84 -10.80
CA LEU A 282 1.88 9.10 -12.23
C LEU A 282 3.12 9.75 -12.88
N ARG A 283 3.79 10.68 -12.19
CA ARG A 283 5.05 11.26 -12.66
C ARG A 283 6.18 10.23 -12.75
N LEU A 284 6.29 9.32 -11.77
CA LEU A 284 7.23 8.20 -11.85
C LEU A 284 6.95 7.36 -13.09
N MET A 285 5.70 6.93 -13.31
CA MET A 285 5.33 6.09 -14.45
C MET A 285 5.65 6.77 -15.79
N ALA A 286 5.32 8.06 -15.94
CA ALA A 286 5.66 8.81 -17.15
C ALA A 286 7.18 8.90 -17.38
N ARG A 287 7.97 9.08 -16.31
CA ARG A 287 9.44 9.08 -16.41
C ARG A 287 9.96 7.71 -16.80
N LEU A 288 9.52 6.63 -16.16
CA LEU A 288 9.94 5.27 -16.47
C LEU A 288 9.62 4.89 -17.93
N ALA A 289 8.43 5.27 -18.43
CA ALA A 289 8.01 5.00 -19.80
C ALA A 289 8.84 5.74 -20.85
N THR A 290 9.29 6.96 -20.55
CA THR A 290 10.06 7.81 -21.49
C THR A 290 11.57 7.63 -21.41
N MET A 291 12.08 6.83 -20.48
CA MET A 291 13.50 6.51 -20.39
C MET A 291 13.99 5.86 -21.69
N GLN A 292 15.08 6.39 -22.24
CA GLN A 292 15.79 5.86 -23.39
C GLN A 292 17.13 5.24 -22.93
N PRO A 293 17.65 4.21 -23.61
CA PRO A 293 19.02 3.76 -23.40
C PRO A 293 20.00 4.91 -23.62
N SER A 294 21.00 5.04 -22.76
CA SER A 294 22.12 5.95 -23.02
C SER A 294 22.81 5.54 -24.33
N ALA A 295 22.96 6.47 -25.27
CA ALA A 295 23.66 6.27 -26.54
C ALA A 295 25.16 5.97 -26.34
#